data_AF-E3L197-F1
#
_entry.id   AF-E3L197-F1
#
_cell.length_a   1.000
_cell.length_b   1.000
_cell.length_c   1.000
_cell.angle_alpha   90.00
_cell.angle_beta   90.00
_cell.angle_gamma   90.00
#
_symmetry.space_group_name_H-M   'P 1'
#
loop_
_entity.id
_entity.type
_entity.pdbx_description
1 polymer ?
#
loop_
_entity_poly.entity_id
_entity_poly.type
_entity_poly.pdbx_seq_one_letter_code
_entity_poly.pdbx_strand_id
1 'polypeptide(L)'
;MHICDLVATIIETFAGTSTPQTNRQNQLLDAAFVVYETIYCYDQGVLLQPDFPKPFCIRHPSLLDVLKYSMKMEKKCKIIEEAKKMIILIDENGICVGVGLPPYPAPPKDSKHIAHDPELQNKR
;
A
#
# COMPACT_ATOMS: atom_id res chain seq x y z
N MET A 1 16.36 -2.18 0.92
CA MET A 1 16.92 -1.07 1.71
C MET A 1 16.53 -1.32 3.16
N HIS A 2 17.51 -1.65 4.01
CA HIS A 2 17.26 -1.93 5.42
C HIS A 2 16.98 -0.60 6.14
N ILE A 3 16.11 -0.58 7.15
CA ILE A 3 15.79 0.65 7.89
C ILE A 3 17.05 1.29 8.49
N CYS A 4 18.03 0.49 8.89
CA CYS A 4 19.33 0.96 9.39
C CYS A 4 20.09 1.79 8.33
N ASP A 5 20.12 1.34 7.08
CA ASP A 5 20.84 2.03 5.99
C ASP A 5 20.21 3.39 5.71
N LEU A 6 18.87 3.46 5.71
CA LEU A 6 18.13 4.70 5.49
C LEU A 6 18.39 5.70 6.61
N VAL A 7 18.32 5.25 7.87
CA VAL A 7 18.57 6.10 9.04
C VAL A 7 20.01 6.62 9.02
N ALA A 8 20.99 5.75 8.77
CA ALA A 8 22.40 6.14 8.64
C ALA A 8 22.59 7.20 7.55
N THR A 9 22.02 6.97 6.36
CA THR A 9 22.12 7.92 5.24
C THR A 9 21.53 9.29 5.60
N ILE A 10 20.37 9.34 6.25
CA ILE A 10 19.73 10.60 6.66
C ILE A 10 20.60 11.34 7.68
N ILE A 11 21.11 10.64 8.69
CA ILE A 11 21.97 11.23 9.73
C ILE A 11 23.28 11.74 9.11
N GLU A 12 23.96 10.95 8.28
CA GLU A 12 25.20 11.37 7.60
C GLU A 12 24.97 12.58 6.67
N THR A 13 23.84 12.60 5.96
CA THR A 13 23.47 13.70 5.07
C THR A 13 23.24 14.98 5.86
N PHE A 14 22.43 14.91 6.93
CA PHE A 14 21.92 16.11 7.60
C PHE A 14 22.70 16.55 8.86
N ALA A 15 23.39 15.64 9.53
CA ALA A 15 24.27 15.97 10.66
C ALA A 15 25.74 16.08 10.24
N GLY A 16 26.15 15.44 9.13
CA GLY A 16 27.54 15.41 8.68
C GLY A 16 27.84 16.38 7.54
N THR A 17 27.19 16.20 6.38
CA THR A 17 27.60 16.83 5.12
C THR A 17 26.84 18.10 4.75
N SER A 18 25.58 18.22 5.16
CA SER A 18 24.73 19.38 4.87
C SER A 18 23.81 19.65 6.04
N THR A 19 23.73 20.87 6.55
CA THR A 19 22.76 21.17 7.61
C THR A 19 21.34 21.24 7.00
N PRO A 20 20.30 20.79 7.73
CA PRO A 20 18.92 20.92 7.29
C PRO A 20 18.60 22.40 7.01
N GLN A 21 18.02 22.67 5.84
CA GLN A 21 17.63 24.02 5.42
C GLN A 21 16.14 24.29 5.57
N THR A 22 15.35 23.24 5.80
CA THR A 22 13.89 23.33 5.93
C THR A 22 13.41 22.64 7.19
N ASN A 23 12.28 23.08 7.74
CA ASN A 23 11.63 22.41 8.87
C ASN A 23 11.35 20.93 8.59
N ARG A 24 11.03 20.58 7.36
CA ARG A 24 10.80 19.18 6.96
C ARG A 24 12.08 18.34 7.05
N GLN A 25 13.24 18.90 6.68
CA GLN A 25 14.52 18.21 6.82
C GLN A 25 14.93 18.07 8.29
N ASN A 26 14.67 19.08 9.13
CA ASN A 26 14.87 18.97 10.58
C ASN A 26 14.01 17.85 11.18
N GLN A 27 12.71 17.83 10.86
CA GLN A 27 11.80 16.77 11.30
C GLN A 27 12.25 15.38 10.85
N LEU A 28 12.81 15.28 9.63
CA LEU A 28 13.33 14.02 9.11
C LEU A 28 14.58 13.56 9.88
N LEU A 29 15.48 14.48 10.21
CA LEU A 29 16.68 14.21 11.01
C LEU A 29 16.30 13.81 12.44
N ASP A 30 15.40 14.55 13.08
CA ASP A 30 14.90 14.23 14.43
C ASP A 30 14.25 12.84 14.45
N ALA A 31 13.41 12.53 13.46
CA ALA A 31 12.82 11.20 13.33
C ALA A 31 13.88 10.11 13.13
N ALA A 32 14.92 10.37 12.34
CA ALA A 32 16.01 9.42 12.14
C ALA A 32 16.77 9.14 13.44
N PHE A 33 17.02 10.15 14.28
CA PHE A 33 17.62 9.96 15.60
C PHE A 33 16.76 9.10 16.53
N VAL A 34 15.44 9.33 16.57
CA VAL A 34 14.52 8.51 17.38
C VAL A 34 14.54 7.04 16.92
N VAL A 35 14.54 6.80 15.61
CA VAL A 35 14.61 5.44 15.08
C VAL A 35 15.97 4.81 15.38
N TYR A 36 17.07 5.56 15.23
CA TYR A 36 18.42 5.10 15.58
C TYR A 36 18.51 4.67 17.05
N GLU A 37 18.03 5.50 17.97
CA GLU A 37 18.02 5.19 19.40
C GLU A 37 17.17 3.95 19.69
N THR A 38 16.02 3.82 19.03
CA THR A 38 15.15 2.64 19.18
C THR A 38 15.86 1.36 18.71
N ILE A 39 16.57 1.41 17.58
CA ILE A 39 17.36 0.29 17.06
C ILE A 39 18.49 -0.04 18.03
N TYR A 40 19.24 0.97 18.49
CA TYR A 40 20.33 0.80 19.42
C TYR A 40 19.87 0.14 20.73
N CYS A 41 18.79 0.64 21.33
CA CYS A 41 18.19 0.07 22.54
C CYS A 41 17.75 -1.39 22.33
N TYR A 42 17.17 -1.70 21.16
CA TYR A 42 16.80 -3.07 20.83
C TYR A 42 18.02 -3.99 20.70
N ASP A 43 19.06 -3.55 19.96
CA ASP A 43 20.27 -4.35 19.76
C ASP A 43 20.98 -4.63 21.08
N GLN A 44 21.09 -3.62 21.96
CA GLN A 44 21.63 -3.82 23.31
C GLN A 44 20.73 -4.73 24.17
N GLY A 45 19.41 -4.58 24.06
CA GLY A 45 18.44 -5.41 24.79
C GLY A 45 18.54 -6.88 24.40
N VAL A 46 18.65 -7.19 23.11
CA VAL A 46 18.77 -8.57 22.61
C VAL A 46 20.07 -9.24 23.05
N LEU A 47 21.17 -8.48 23.20
CA LEU A 47 22.42 -9.00 23.73
C LEU A 47 22.28 -9.46 25.20
N LEU A 48 21.42 -8.80 25.98
CA LEU A 48 21.18 -9.12 27.40
C LEU A 48 20.07 -10.16 27.58
N GLN A 49 19.03 -10.11 26.76
CA GLN A 49 17.84 -10.95 26.82
C GLN A 49 17.44 -11.36 25.40
N PRO A 50 17.60 -12.64 25.00
CA PRO A 50 17.27 -13.09 23.65
C PRO A 50 15.79 -12.90 23.26
N ASP A 51 14.90 -12.79 24.24
CA ASP A 51 13.47 -12.54 24.10
C ASP A 51 13.08 -11.06 24.22
N PHE A 52 14.07 -10.15 24.19
CA PHE A 52 13.82 -8.71 24.28
C PHE A 52 12.79 -8.26 23.23
N PRO A 53 11.70 -7.57 23.62
CA PRO A 53 10.60 -7.27 22.72
C PRO A 53 11.05 -6.49 21.50
N LYS A 54 10.72 -7.01 20.32
CA LYS A 54 11.02 -6.32 19.07
C LYS A 54 10.17 -5.06 18.95
N PRO A 55 10.76 -3.88 18.73
CA PRO A 55 9.99 -2.67 18.48
C PRO A 55 9.12 -2.85 17.24
N PHE A 56 7.90 -2.31 17.29
CA PHE A 56 7.00 -2.42 16.15
C PHE A 56 7.51 -1.53 15.01
N CYS A 57 7.68 -2.11 13.83
CA CYS A 57 8.02 -1.38 12.62
C CYS A 57 6.87 -1.56 11.63
N ILE A 58 6.28 -0.46 11.18
CA ILE A 58 5.33 -0.47 10.05
C ILE A 58 6.14 -0.83 8.82
N ARG A 59 6.13 -2.12 8.47
CA ARG A 59 6.73 -2.59 7.23
C ARG A 59 5.69 -2.42 6.14
N HIS A 60 6.06 -1.73 5.07
CA HIS A 60 5.25 -1.78 3.86
C HIS A 60 5.16 -3.27 3.45
N PRO A 61 3.95 -3.81 3.22
CA PRO A 61 3.81 -5.22 2.88
C PRO A 61 4.63 -5.48 1.62
N SER A 62 5.45 -6.53 1.65
CA SER A 62 6.15 -6.95 0.44
C SER A 62 5.14 -7.50 -0.57
N LEU A 63 5.50 -7.56 -1.85
CA LEU A 63 4.68 -8.23 -2.87
C LEU A 63 4.29 -9.65 -2.43
N LEU A 64 5.21 -10.36 -1.77
CA LEU A 64 4.94 -11.69 -1.23
C LEU A 64 3.92 -11.68 -0.10
N ASP A 65 3.96 -10.67 0.79
CA ASP A 65 2.96 -10.50 1.86
C ASP A 65 1.58 -10.21 1.28
N VAL A 66 1.52 -9.33 0.27
CA VAL A 66 0.29 -9.04 -0.47
C VAL A 66 -0.23 -10.32 -1.15
N LEU A 67 0.62 -11.07 -1.83
CA LEU A 67 0.20 -12.31 -2.52
C LEU A 67 -0.34 -13.35 -1.51
N LYS A 68 0.37 -13.58 -0.41
CA LYS A 68 -0.08 -14.48 0.66
C LYS A 68 -1.42 -14.04 1.24
N TYR A 69 -1.59 -12.74 1.45
CA TYR A 69 -2.85 -12.18 1.92
C TYR A 69 -3.99 -12.39 0.90
N SER A 70 -3.74 -12.11 -0.38
CA SER A 70 -4.71 -12.31 -1.46
C SER A 70 -5.14 -13.78 -1.58
N MET A 71 -4.20 -14.73 -1.54
CA MET A 71 -4.52 -16.17 -1.52
C MET A 71 -5.35 -16.58 -0.30
N LYS A 72 -5.07 -15.99 0.87
CA LYS A 72 -5.86 -16.22 2.08
C LYS A 72 -7.28 -15.64 1.96
N MET A 73 -7.43 -14.50 1.29
CA MET A 73 -8.72 -13.86 1.03
C MET A 73 -9.54 -14.60 -0.02
N GLU A 74 -8.90 -15.09 -1.08
CA GLU A 74 -9.55 -15.89 -2.12
C GLU A 74 -10.30 -17.09 -1.53
N LYS A 75 -9.70 -17.80 -0.57
CA LYS A 75 -10.35 -18.93 0.13
C LYS A 75 -11.60 -18.54 0.95
N LYS A 76 -11.76 -17.25 1.25
CA LYS A 76 -12.93 -16.72 1.96
C LYS A 76 -13.98 -16.15 1.00
N CYS A 77 -13.63 -15.98 -0.28
CA CYS A 77 -14.57 -15.55 -1.29
C CYS A 77 -15.57 -16.67 -1.58
N LYS A 78 -16.84 -16.30 -1.74
CA LYS A 78 -17.88 -17.20 -2.24
C LYS A 78 -18.13 -16.88 -3.70
N ILE A 79 -18.19 -17.91 -4.53
CA ILE A 79 -18.64 -17.76 -5.91
C ILE A 79 -20.12 -17.40 -5.86
N ILE A 80 -20.47 -16.29 -6.51
CA ILE A 80 -21.86 -15.91 -6.70
C ILE A 80 -22.34 -16.60 -7.97
N GLU A 81 -23.15 -17.65 -7.82
CA GLU A 81 -23.66 -18.48 -8.93
C GLU A 81 -24.60 -17.67 -9.86
N GLU A 82 -25.21 -16.61 -9.36
CA GLU A 82 -26.08 -15.74 -10.12
C GLU A 82 -25.28 -14.65 -10.86
N ALA A 83 -24.82 -14.98 -12.07
CA ALA A 83 -24.07 -14.11 -12.96
C ALA A 83 -24.81 -12.84 -13.46
N LYS A 84 -25.88 -12.38 -12.79
CA LYS A 84 -26.69 -11.22 -13.16
C LYS A 84 -26.77 -10.12 -12.10
N LYS A 85 -26.10 -10.29 -10.95
CA LYS A 85 -26.14 -9.31 -9.86
C LYS A 85 -24.85 -8.50 -9.81
N MET A 86 -25.01 -7.18 -9.69
CA MET A 86 -23.91 -6.28 -9.37
C MET A 86 -23.48 -6.51 -7.91
N ILE A 87 -22.17 -6.60 -7.69
CA ILE A 87 -21.57 -6.75 -6.36
C ILE A 87 -21.02 -5.39 -5.95
N ILE A 88 -21.45 -4.87 -4.81
CA ILE A 88 -20.88 -3.67 -4.20
C ILE A 88 -20.10 -4.10 -2.96
N LEU A 89 -18.81 -3.77 -2.91
CA LEU A 89 -17.96 -3.96 -1.74
C LEU A 89 -18.05 -2.70 -0.88
N ILE A 90 -18.49 -2.86 0.36
CA ILE A 90 -18.62 -1.78 1.34
C ILE A 90 -17.67 -2.07 2.50
N ASP A 91 -16.93 -1.06 2.96
CA ASP A 91 -16.07 -1.18 4.13
C ASP A 91 -16.84 -1.10 5.46
N GLU A 92 -16.10 -1.20 6.56
CA GLU A 92 -16.64 -1.14 7.92
C GLU A 92 -17.24 0.23 8.34
N ASN A 93 -17.00 1.29 7.55
CA ASN A 93 -17.57 2.62 7.75
C ASN A 93 -18.75 2.90 6.80
N GLY A 94 -19.18 1.91 6.00
CA GLY A 94 -20.27 2.09 5.03
C GLY A 94 -19.83 2.72 3.70
N ILE A 95 -18.52 2.82 3.43
CA ILE A 95 -17.98 3.41 2.21
C ILE A 95 -17.88 2.36 1.12
N CYS A 96 -18.37 2.68 -0.09
CA CYS A 96 -18.18 1.83 -1.26
C CYS A 96 -16.70 1.85 -1.70
N VAL A 97 -16.06 0.69 -1.67
CA VAL A 97 -14.63 0.51 -1.99
C VAL A 97 -14.40 -0.32 -3.27
N GLY A 98 -15.47 -0.85 -3.88
CA GLY A 98 -15.36 -1.56 -5.14
C GLY A 98 -16.71 -2.00 -5.70
N VAL A 99 -16.78 -2.11 -7.03
CA VAL A 99 -17.96 -2.60 -7.75
C VAL A 99 -17.54 -3.71 -8.71
N GLY A 100 -18.15 -4.88 -8.58
CA GLY A 100 -18.04 -5.99 -9.53
C GLY A 100 -19.30 -6.05 -10.38
N LEU A 101 -19.17 -5.82 -11.70
CA LEU A 101 -20.26 -5.99 -12.64
C LEU A 101 -20.27 -7.42 -13.18
N PRO A 102 -21.45 -8.03 -13.38
CA PRO A 102 -21.52 -9.29 -14.11
C PRO A 102 -20.96 -9.09 -15.53
N PRO A 103 -20.37 -10.15 -16.13
CA PRO A 103 -19.94 -10.09 -17.52
C PRO A 103 -21.14 -9.72 -18.41
N TYR A 104 -20.94 -8.75 -19.30
CA TYR A 104 -21.98 -8.37 -20.24
C TYR A 104 -22.40 -9.59 -21.07
N PRO A 105 -23.70 -9.84 -21.29
CA PRO A 105 -24.12 -10.87 -22.21
C PRO A 105 -23.48 -10.60 -23.57
N ALA A 106 -23.04 -11.67 -24.25
CA ALA A 106 -22.42 -11.56 -25.56
C ALA A 106 -23.35 -10.75 -26.47
N PRO A 107 -22.83 -9.72 -27.17
CA PRO A 107 -23.65 -8.96 -28.10
C PRO A 107 -24.27 -9.87 -29.16
N PRO A 108 -25.51 -9.61 -29.62
CA PRO A 108 -26.05 -10.26 -30.81
C PRO A 108 -25.04 -10.19 -31.96
N LYS A 109 -24.99 -11.21 -32.84
CA LYS A 109 -24.00 -11.30 -33.94
C LYS A 109 -23.97 -10.06 -34.85
N ASP A 110 -25.04 -9.26 -34.87
CA ASP A 110 -25.18 -8.04 -35.66
C ASP A 110 -25.08 -6.74 -34.85
N SER A 111 -24.72 -6.81 -33.57
CA SER A 111 -24.59 -5.61 -32.75
C SER A 111 -23.33 -4.84 -33.16
N LYS A 112 -23.52 -3.65 -33.74
CA LYS A 112 -22.46 -2.67 -33.91
C LYS A 112 -22.35 -1.87 -32.62
N HIS A 113 -21.20 -1.91 -31.96
CA HIS A 113 -20.92 -1.03 -30.84
C HIS A 113 -20.93 0.42 -31.34
N ILE A 114 -21.96 1.20 -30.99
CA ILE A 114 -21.96 2.65 -31.22
C ILE A 114 -21.38 3.27 -29.96
N ALA A 115 -20.16 3.80 -30.05
CA ALA A 115 -19.62 4.63 -28.98
C ALA A 115 -20.48 5.89 -28.89
N HIS A 116 -21.12 6.12 -27.73
CA HIS A 116 -21.73 7.41 -27.42
C HIS A 116 -20.62 8.38 -27.05
N ASP A 117 -19.93 8.89 -28.07
CA ASP A 117 -19.13 10.11 -27.93
C ASP A 117 -19.94 11.25 -28.59
N PRO A 118 -20.58 12.13 -27.80
CA PRO A 118 -21.41 13.21 -28.34
C PRO A 118 -20.60 14.34 -29.02
N GLU A 119 -19.26 14.31 -29.02
CA GLU A 119 -18.44 15.46 -29.46
C GLU A 119 -17.64 15.28 -30.76
N LEU A 120 -17.95 14.27 -31.59
CA LEU A 120 -17.29 14.09 -32.90
C LEU A 120 -18.22 14.07 -34.11
N GLN A 121 -19.32 14.83 -34.04
CA GLN A 121 -20.22 15.06 -35.19
C GLN A 121 -19.97 16.37 -35.96
N ASN A 122 -18.77 16.94 -35.94
CA ASN A 122 -18.42 17.97 -36.92
C ASN A 122 -16.93 18.00 -37.25
N LYS A 123 -16.57 17.36 -38.38
CA LYS A 123 -15.48 17.77 -39.30
C LYS A 123 -15.43 16.85 -40.52
N ARG A 124 -16.22 17.18 -41.54
CA ARG A 124 -15.82 17.43 -42.94
C ARG A 124 -17.05 17.45 -43.85
#